data_AF-A0A0F8YLB0-F1
#
_entry.id   AF-A0A0F8YLB0-F1
#
_cell.length_a   1.000
_cell.length_b   1.000
_cell.length_c   1.000
_cell.angle_alpha   90.00
_cell.angle_beta   90.00
_cell.angle_gamma   90.00
#
_symmetry.space_group_name_H-M   'P 1'
#
loop_
_entity.id
_entity.type
_entity.pdbx_description
1 polymer ?
#
loop_
_entity_poly.entity_id
_entity_poly.type
_entity_poly.pdbx_seq_one_letter_code
_entity_poly.pdbx_strand_id
1 'polypeptide(L)'
;MQNTVLFGNGINRLSDDAVSWNDLLDKIKGVNKFENGNLPNTMVYERVFMEKHIPEHSQKADEVDIKNTIADAMKSQGSNEVFEKLVSLDINNYLTTNYDYAFEKALKINAQKLSTEDIYSLRRKREYNLNKNVKYLWSIHGEIEHPKSIMLGLDHYCGSVSKIESYVKGTYKHIVDGKNQSVEPMSTKLKKSSYCFTSWIDLFFSSNIHIIGLSLDYSE
;
A
#
# COMPACT_ATOMS: atom_id res chain seq x y z
N MET A 1 14.13 2.07 20.67
CA MET A 1 13.13 2.35 19.63
C MET A 1 13.24 1.26 18.57
N GLN A 2 12.13 0.70 18.11
CA GLN A 2 12.18 -0.35 17.07
C GLN A 2 12.62 0.24 15.72
N ASN A 3 13.23 -0.56 14.85
CA ASN A 3 13.51 -0.16 13.47
C ASN A 3 12.41 -0.66 12.54
N THR A 4 12.03 0.17 11.56
CA THR A 4 11.06 -0.17 10.52
C THR A 4 11.61 0.32 9.18
N VAL A 5 11.48 -0.49 8.13
CA VAL A 5 11.87 -0.08 6.77
C VAL A 5 10.63 0.33 5.99
N LEU A 6 10.62 1.52 5.42
CA LEU A 6 9.64 1.93 4.41
C LEU A 6 10.30 1.86 3.04
N PHE A 7 9.75 1.04 2.14
CA PHE A 7 10.29 0.93 0.79
C PHE A 7 9.27 1.18 -0.32
N GLY A 8 9.76 1.77 -1.40
CA GLY A 8 8.98 2.13 -2.58
C GLY A 8 9.33 1.34 -3.84
N ASN A 9 8.78 1.82 -4.96
CA ASN A 9 8.86 1.13 -6.25
C ASN A 9 10.26 1.20 -6.87
N GLY A 10 11.14 2.10 -6.40
CA GLY A 10 12.52 2.19 -6.86
C GLY A 10 13.29 0.87 -6.71
N ILE A 11 12.96 0.04 -5.73
CA ILE A 11 13.58 -1.29 -5.57
C ILE A 11 13.06 -2.27 -6.63
N ASN A 12 11.79 -2.20 -7.01
CA ASN A 12 11.21 -3.05 -8.07
C ASN A 12 11.87 -2.82 -9.43
N ARG A 13 12.37 -1.60 -9.67
CA ARG A 13 13.07 -1.22 -10.93
C ARG A 13 14.38 -1.97 -11.16
N LEU A 14 14.90 -2.67 -10.15
CA LEU A 14 16.08 -3.52 -10.25
C LEU A 14 15.76 -4.95 -10.70
N SER A 15 14.48 -5.32 -10.80
CA SER A 15 14.06 -6.64 -11.29
C SER A 15 14.02 -6.67 -12.83
N ASP A 16 14.37 -7.80 -13.43
CA ASP A 16 14.35 -7.98 -14.90
C ASP A 16 12.93 -7.85 -15.49
N ASP A 17 11.93 -8.23 -14.72
CA ASP A 17 10.49 -8.20 -15.03
C ASP A 17 9.77 -7.02 -14.36
N ALA A 18 10.50 -5.92 -14.11
CA ALA A 18 9.95 -4.73 -13.49
C ALA A 18 8.77 -4.15 -14.29
N VAL A 19 7.63 -3.97 -13.62
CA VAL A 19 6.45 -3.36 -14.21
C VAL A 19 6.66 -1.85 -14.28
N SER A 20 6.55 -1.29 -15.48
CA SER A 20 6.65 0.15 -15.70
C SER A 20 5.33 0.86 -15.40
N TRP A 21 5.42 2.02 -14.74
CA TRP A 21 4.28 2.90 -14.54
C TRP A 21 3.66 3.33 -15.87
N ASN A 22 4.47 3.64 -16.89
CA ASN A 22 3.96 3.99 -18.20
C ASN A 22 3.16 2.85 -18.84
N ASP A 23 3.72 1.63 -18.81
CA ASP A 23 3.05 0.45 -19.37
C ASP A 23 1.76 0.13 -18.61
N LEU A 24 1.76 0.32 -17.29
CA LEU A 24 0.58 0.15 -16.44
C LEU A 24 -0.52 1.16 -16.80
N LEU A 25 -0.16 2.44 -16.91
CA LEU A 25 -1.09 3.51 -17.27
C LEU A 25 -1.63 3.31 -18.69
N ASP A 26 -0.78 2.90 -19.64
CA ASP A 26 -1.20 2.61 -21.01
C ASP A 26 -2.12 1.39 -21.09
N LYS A 27 -1.92 0.37 -20.24
CA LYS A 27 -2.86 -0.76 -20.13
C LYS A 27 -4.24 -0.31 -19.65
N ILE A 28 -4.32 0.54 -18.63
CA ILE A 28 -5.62 0.96 -18.07
C ILE A 28 -6.36 1.97 -18.95
N LYS A 29 -5.65 2.75 -19.78
CA LYS A 29 -6.26 3.59 -20.82
C LYS A 29 -7.12 2.79 -21.80
N GLY A 30 -6.74 1.55 -22.07
CA GLY A 30 -7.48 0.66 -22.96
C GLY A 30 -7.67 1.26 -24.35
N VAL A 31 -8.93 1.47 -24.76
CA VAL A 31 -9.29 2.04 -26.06
C VAL A 31 -9.09 3.56 -26.12
N ASN A 32 -9.14 4.25 -24.99
CA ASN A 32 -9.01 5.70 -24.90
C ASN A 32 -7.53 6.09 -24.83
N LYS A 33 -6.88 6.10 -26.00
CA LYS A 33 -5.46 6.46 -26.08
C LYS A 33 -5.32 7.98 -26.03
N PHE A 34 -4.73 8.46 -24.94
CA PHE A 34 -4.28 9.85 -24.81
C PHE A 34 -2.83 9.91 -24.35
N GLU A 35 -2.15 11.00 -24.73
CA GLU A 35 -0.81 11.30 -24.24
C GLU A 35 -0.87 11.82 -22.80
N ASN A 36 0.01 11.29 -21.93
CA ASN A 36 0.09 11.74 -20.53
C ASN A 36 0.55 13.20 -20.44
N GLY A 37 1.35 13.66 -21.41
CA GLY A 37 2.01 14.96 -21.34
C GLY A 37 2.81 15.10 -20.05
N ASN A 38 2.61 16.22 -19.34
CA ASN A 38 3.23 16.50 -18.05
C ASN A 38 2.30 16.19 -16.85
N LEU A 39 1.22 15.44 -17.06
CA LEU A 39 0.29 15.11 -15.97
C LEU A 39 0.96 14.13 -14.99
N PRO A 40 0.85 14.38 -13.67
CA PRO A 40 1.21 13.40 -12.66
C PRO A 40 0.43 12.09 -12.84
N ASN A 41 1.02 10.95 -12.44
CA ASN A 41 0.39 9.63 -12.56
C ASN A 41 -0.98 9.56 -11.90
N THR A 42 -1.17 10.28 -10.78
CA THR A 42 -2.45 10.37 -10.08
C THR A 42 -3.53 11.03 -10.94
N MET A 43 -3.20 12.12 -11.66
CA MET A 43 -4.12 12.78 -12.59
C MET A 43 -4.36 11.96 -13.86
N VAL A 44 -3.36 11.23 -14.34
CA VAL A 44 -3.55 10.28 -15.45
C VAL A 44 -4.56 9.22 -15.05
N TYR A 45 -4.44 8.65 -13.84
CA TYR A 45 -5.43 7.70 -13.31
C TYR A 45 -6.84 8.31 -13.23
N GLU A 46 -6.98 9.51 -12.67
CA GLU A 46 -8.29 10.19 -12.58
C GLU A 46 -8.90 10.38 -13.97
N ARG A 47 -8.09 10.80 -14.95
CA ARG A 47 -8.54 10.97 -16.33
C ARG A 47 -8.98 9.64 -16.94
N VAL A 48 -8.22 8.56 -16.77
CA VAL A 48 -8.61 7.22 -17.23
C VAL A 48 -9.95 6.82 -16.62
N PHE A 49 -10.12 7.03 -15.31
CA PHE A 49 -11.36 6.71 -14.61
C PHE A 49 -12.56 7.52 -15.15
N MET A 50 -12.39 8.83 -15.32
CA MET A 50 -13.44 9.72 -15.84
C MET A 50 -13.80 9.41 -17.31
N GLU A 51 -12.81 9.14 -18.16
CA GLU A 51 -13.03 8.83 -19.60
C GLU A 51 -13.55 7.41 -19.83
N LYS A 52 -13.31 6.47 -18.91
CA LYS A 52 -13.84 5.10 -19.00
C LYS A 52 -15.35 5.05 -18.72
N HIS A 53 -15.84 5.98 -17.90
CA HIS A 53 -17.21 5.95 -17.44
C HIS A 53 -18.21 6.21 -18.59
N ILE A 54 -19.15 5.27 -18.74
CA ILE A 54 -20.28 5.36 -19.66
C ILE A 54 -21.55 5.44 -18.78
N PRO A 55 -22.53 6.34 -19.06
CA PRO A 55 -23.68 6.57 -18.17
C PRO A 55 -24.47 5.30 -17.81
N GLU A 56 -24.49 4.31 -18.71
CA GLU A 56 -25.17 3.03 -18.53
C GLU A 56 -24.42 2.05 -17.60
N HIS A 57 -23.18 2.35 -17.21
CA HIS A 57 -22.33 1.56 -16.32
C HIS A 57 -22.22 2.17 -14.93
N SER A 58 -21.93 1.34 -13.91
CA SER A 58 -21.67 1.85 -12.57
C SER A 58 -20.23 2.35 -12.46
N GLN A 59 -20.02 3.59 -12.03
CA GLN A 59 -18.68 4.13 -11.73
C GLN A 59 -17.86 3.21 -10.82
N LYS A 60 -18.51 2.58 -9.83
CA LYS A 60 -17.85 1.62 -8.92
C LYS A 60 -17.38 0.37 -9.65
N ALA A 61 -18.13 -0.10 -10.65
CA ALA A 61 -17.73 -1.25 -11.46
C ALA A 61 -16.55 -0.87 -12.37
N ASP A 62 -16.61 0.31 -13.00
CA ASP A 62 -15.54 0.81 -13.89
C ASP A 62 -14.20 0.90 -13.15
N GLU A 63 -14.23 1.42 -11.91
CA GLU A 63 -13.08 1.55 -11.03
C GLU A 63 -12.52 0.19 -10.60
N VAL A 64 -13.40 -0.75 -10.23
CA VAL A 64 -13.00 -2.13 -9.89
C VAL A 64 -12.29 -2.79 -11.06
N ASP A 65 -12.78 -2.61 -12.28
CA ASP A 65 -12.15 -3.17 -13.48
C ASP A 65 -10.78 -2.54 -13.77
N ILE A 66 -10.63 -1.22 -13.58
CA ILE A 66 -9.33 -0.55 -13.69
C ILE A 66 -8.36 -1.14 -12.65
N LYS A 67 -8.78 -1.25 -11.39
CA LYS A 67 -7.94 -1.77 -10.30
C LYS A 67 -7.60 -3.25 -10.49
N ASN A 68 -8.51 -4.06 -11.04
CA ASN A 68 -8.23 -5.44 -11.42
C ASN A 68 -7.17 -5.51 -12.53
N THR A 69 -7.28 -4.65 -13.55
CA THR A 69 -6.28 -4.57 -14.63
C THR A 69 -4.89 -4.21 -14.07
N ILE A 70 -4.84 -3.28 -13.11
CA ILE A 70 -3.59 -2.92 -12.41
C ILE A 70 -3.04 -4.12 -11.65
N ALA A 71 -3.90 -4.78 -10.86
CA ALA A 71 -3.51 -5.94 -10.06
C ALA A 71 -2.95 -7.06 -10.94
N ASP A 72 -3.60 -7.36 -12.07
CA ASP A 72 -3.16 -8.38 -13.02
C ASP A 72 -1.82 -8.04 -13.67
N ALA A 73 -1.61 -6.78 -14.05
CA ALA A 73 -0.32 -6.34 -14.58
C ALA A 73 0.80 -6.45 -13.54
N MET A 74 0.51 -6.13 -12.27
CA MET A 74 1.49 -6.17 -11.19
C MET A 74 1.81 -7.58 -10.69
N LYS A 75 1.03 -8.62 -11.03
CA LYS A 75 1.35 -10.02 -10.70
C LYS A 75 2.70 -10.47 -11.30
N SER A 76 3.06 -9.93 -12.47
CA SER A 76 4.31 -10.28 -13.15
C SER A 76 5.55 -9.63 -12.51
N GLN A 77 5.40 -8.67 -11.60
CA GLN A 77 6.53 -8.02 -10.94
C GLN A 77 7.34 -9.02 -10.12
N GLY A 78 8.58 -9.30 -10.51
CA GLY A 78 9.47 -10.21 -9.82
C GLY A 78 10.25 -9.57 -8.68
N SER A 79 11.02 -10.41 -7.99
CA SER A 79 11.91 -10.02 -6.91
C SER A 79 13.34 -9.77 -7.43
N ASN A 80 14.23 -9.35 -6.54
CA ASN A 80 15.64 -9.13 -6.84
C ASN A 80 16.51 -9.26 -5.57
N GLU A 81 17.83 -9.20 -5.74
CA GLU A 81 18.80 -9.37 -4.64
C GLU A 81 18.67 -8.32 -3.52
N VAL A 82 18.10 -7.14 -3.79
CA VAL A 82 17.90 -6.12 -2.76
C VAL A 82 16.76 -6.54 -1.84
N PHE A 83 15.70 -7.16 -2.36
CA PHE A 83 14.66 -7.75 -1.52
C PHE A 83 15.22 -8.90 -0.67
N GLU A 84 16.12 -9.73 -1.20
CA GLU A 84 16.81 -10.77 -0.43
C GLU A 84 17.61 -10.19 0.73
N LYS A 85 18.33 -9.08 0.50
CA LYS A 85 19.03 -8.33 1.55
C LYS A 85 18.05 -7.76 2.57
N LEU A 86 16.94 -7.14 2.13
CA LEU A 86 15.92 -6.58 3.01
C LEU A 86 15.31 -7.62 3.94
N VAL A 87 14.95 -8.79 3.41
CA VAL A 87 14.37 -9.88 4.22
C VAL A 87 15.38 -10.49 5.18
N SER A 88 16.68 -10.43 4.87
CA SER A 88 17.76 -10.93 5.75
C SER A 88 18.03 -10.05 6.97
N LEU A 89 17.58 -8.78 6.96
CA LEU A 89 17.78 -7.85 8.07
C LEU A 89 17.08 -8.35 9.35
N ASP A 90 17.68 -8.08 10.50
CA ASP A 90 17.06 -8.31 11.81
C ASP A 90 16.03 -7.22 12.15
N ILE A 91 15.00 -7.13 11.30
CA ILE A 91 13.90 -6.18 11.38
C ILE A 91 12.59 -6.95 11.19
N ASN A 92 11.59 -6.63 12.00
CA ASN A 92 10.27 -7.24 11.95
C ASN A 92 9.28 -6.47 11.07
N ASN A 93 9.36 -5.14 11.02
CA ASN A 93 8.34 -4.32 10.38
C ASN A 93 8.83 -3.68 9.08
N TYR A 94 8.05 -3.87 8.03
CA TYR A 94 8.28 -3.30 6.71
C TYR A 94 6.99 -2.62 6.24
N LEU A 95 7.10 -1.39 5.76
CA LEU A 95 6.02 -0.63 5.14
C LEU A 95 6.30 -0.53 3.65
N THR A 96 5.27 -0.58 2.81
CA THR A 96 5.45 -0.34 1.38
C THR A 96 4.25 0.33 0.72
N THR A 97 4.57 1.21 -0.22
CA THR A 97 3.62 1.82 -1.17
C THR A 97 3.40 0.95 -2.41
N ASN A 98 4.18 -0.13 -2.58
CA ASN A 98 4.06 -1.05 -3.70
C ASN A 98 2.84 -1.97 -3.53
N TYR A 99 2.18 -2.30 -4.64
CA TYR A 99 1.01 -3.18 -4.63
C TYR A 99 1.36 -4.67 -4.77
N ASP A 100 2.52 -4.96 -5.39
CA ASP A 100 2.98 -6.30 -5.72
C ASP A 100 3.56 -7.06 -4.51
N TYR A 101 4.07 -8.25 -4.80
CA TYR A 101 4.61 -9.19 -3.82
C TYR A 101 6.08 -9.55 -4.07
N ALA A 102 6.88 -8.64 -4.63
CA ALA A 102 8.32 -8.85 -4.81
C ALA A 102 9.04 -9.18 -3.48
N PHE A 103 8.64 -8.54 -2.38
CA PHE A 103 9.14 -8.85 -1.03
C PHE A 103 8.78 -10.28 -0.56
N GLU A 104 7.52 -10.69 -0.77
CA GLU A 104 7.06 -12.06 -0.44
C GLU A 104 7.76 -13.12 -1.31
N LYS A 105 7.99 -12.82 -2.59
CA LYS A 105 8.77 -13.67 -3.51
C LYS A 105 10.20 -13.88 -3.03
N ALA A 106 10.84 -12.89 -2.38
CA ALA A 106 12.16 -13.08 -1.76
C ALA A 106 12.10 -13.95 -0.49
N LEU A 107 11.04 -13.84 0.30
CA LEU A 107 10.83 -14.66 1.50
C LEU A 107 10.56 -16.14 1.20
N LYS A 108 9.97 -16.44 0.03
CA LYS A 108 9.62 -17.81 -0.41
C LYS A 108 8.74 -18.57 0.60
N ILE A 109 7.92 -17.86 1.36
CA ILE A 109 6.95 -18.40 2.31
C ILE A 109 5.61 -17.71 2.16
N ASN A 110 4.52 -18.44 2.40
CA ASN A 110 3.18 -17.88 2.33
C ASN A 110 2.91 -16.96 3.51
N ALA A 111 2.22 -15.85 3.23
CA ALA A 111 1.76 -14.94 4.28
C ALA A 111 0.49 -15.43 4.96
N GLN A 112 0.37 -15.15 6.26
CA GLN A 112 -0.93 -14.99 6.90
C GLN A 112 -1.43 -13.56 6.65
N LYS A 113 -2.60 -13.44 6.02
CA LYS A 113 -3.23 -12.15 5.71
C LYS A 113 -3.96 -11.64 6.95
N LEU A 114 -3.63 -10.43 7.39
CA LEU A 114 -4.19 -9.82 8.59
C LEU A 114 -4.78 -8.46 8.22
N SER A 115 -6.02 -8.46 7.71
CA SER A 115 -6.81 -7.25 7.51
C SER A 115 -8.29 -7.56 7.44
N THR A 116 -9.11 -6.63 7.91
CA THR A 116 -10.57 -6.61 7.70
C THR A 116 -11.01 -5.35 6.96
N GLU A 117 -10.07 -4.49 6.54
CA GLU A 117 -10.39 -3.24 5.84
C GLU A 117 -10.35 -3.43 4.34
N ASP A 118 -11.32 -2.84 3.64
CA ASP A 118 -11.37 -2.87 2.17
C ASP A 118 -10.52 -1.74 1.56
N ILE A 119 -10.87 -0.48 1.86
CA ILE A 119 -10.22 0.73 1.28
C ILE A 119 -9.41 1.48 2.33
N TYR A 120 -8.37 2.21 1.90
CA TYR A 120 -7.61 3.15 2.75
C TYR A 120 -7.14 2.51 4.06
N SER A 121 -6.58 1.30 3.99
CA SER A 121 -6.35 0.51 5.19
C SER A 121 -5.19 1.08 6.01
N LEU A 122 -5.42 1.23 7.30
CA LEU A 122 -4.37 1.53 8.27
C LEU A 122 -3.78 0.26 8.87
N ARG A 123 -4.45 -0.88 8.69
CA ARG A 123 -4.21 -2.12 9.43
C ARG A 123 -3.83 -3.31 8.56
N ARG A 124 -3.85 -3.15 7.23
CA ARG A 124 -3.53 -4.21 6.29
C ARG A 124 -2.07 -4.58 6.42
N LYS A 125 -1.85 -5.81 6.91
CA LYS A 125 -0.54 -6.39 6.97
C LYS A 125 -0.56 -7.87 6.61
N ARG A 126 0.60 -8.33 6.17
CA ARG A 126 0.93 -9.73 5.97
C ARG A 126 1.93 -10.15 7.03
N GLU A 127 1.68 -11.28 7.66
CA GLU A 127 2.59 -11.90 8.62
C GLU A 127 3.32 -13.07 7.97
N TYR A 128 4.63 -13.10 8.17
CA TYR A 128 5.53 -14.12 7.66
C TYR A 128 6.24 -14.78 8.83
N ASN A 129 5.85 -16.02 9.13
CA ASN A 129 6.45 -16.80 10.21
C ASN A 129 7.72 -17.49 9.71
N LEU A 130 8.88 -16.95 10.07
CA LEU A 130 10.17 -17.61 9.90
C LEU A 130 10.45 -18.38 11.21
N ASN A 131 11.03 -19.57 11.14
CA ASN A 131 11.18 -20.48 12.30
C ASN A 131 11.60 -19.83 13.64
N LYS A 132 12.39 -18.75 13.61
CA LYS A 132 12.88 -18.03 14.79
C LYS A 132 12.45 -16.55 14.86
N ASN A 133 11.73 -16.04 13.86
CA ASN A 133 11.36 -14.61 13.79
C ASN A 133 10.08 -14.39 12.98
N VAL A 134 9.35 -13.33 13.26
CA VAL A 134 8.15 -12.95 12.50
C VAL A 134 8.39 -11.65 11.78
N LYS A 135 8.05 -11.59 10.49
CA LYS A 135 8.09 -10.35 9.70
C LYS A 135 6.69 -9.92 9.31
N TYR A 136 6.49 -8.61 9.31
CA TYR A 136 5.25 -7.94 8.95
C TYR A 136 5.50 -7.02 7.77
N LEU A 137 4.73 -7.21 6.69
CA LEU A 137 4.67 -6.27 5.58
C LEU A 137 3.33 -5.53 5.62
N TRP A 138 3.38 -4.21 5.75
CA TRP A 138 2.22 -3.33 5.77
C TRP A 138 2.07 -2.65 4.40
N SER A 139 1.01 -3.00 3.68
CA SER A 139 0.72 -2.47 2.34
C SER A 139 -0.11 -1.19 2.43
N ILE A 140 0.58 -0.06 2.61
CA ILE A 140 -0.06 1.21 3.00
C ILE A 140 -0.89 1.84 1.86
N HIS A 141 -0.58 1.53 0.60
CA HIS A 141 -1.34 1.98 -0.58
C HIS A 141 -2.24 0.87 -1.18
N GLY A 142 -2.39 -0.26 -0.49
CA GLY A 142 -3.16 -1.41 -0.98
C GLY A 142 -2.30 -2.50 -1.62
N GLU A 143 -2.94 -3.55 -2.12
CA GLU A 143 -2.25 -4.74 -2.64
C GLU A 143 -3.05 -5.47 -3.73
N ILE A 144 -2.36 -6.26 -4.56
CA ILE A 144 -2.93 -6.91 -5.74
C ILE A 144 -3.95 -8.02 -5.46
N GLU A 145 -3.91 -8.72 -4.32
CA GLU A 145 -4.97 -9.68 -3.96
C GLU A 145 -6.23 -9.02 -3.40
N HIS A 146 -6.18 -7.72 -3.11
CA HIS A 146 -7.35 -6.95 -2.76
C HIS A 146 -7.44 -5.68 -3.61
N PRO A 147 -7.74 -5.79 -4.92
CA PRO A 147 -7.63 -4.68 -5.87
C PRO A 147 -8.37 -3.41 -5.46
N LYS A 148 -9.53 -3.53 -4.78
CA LYS A 148 -10.28 -2.39 -4.24
C LYS A 148 -9.45 -1.46 -3.35
N SER A 149 -8.43 -1.99 -2.68
CA SER A 149 -7.55 -1.24 -1.79
C SER A 149 -6.52 -0.38 -2.49
N ILE A 150 -6.25 -0.64 -3.76
CA ILE A 150 -5.21 0.03 -4.54
C ILE A 150 -5.53 1.54 -4.62
N MET A 151 -4.55 2.37 -4.27
CA MET A 151 -4.68 3.83 -4.27
C MET A 151 -3.79 4.45 -5.35
N LEU A 152 -4.38 5.03 -6.39
CA LEU A 152 -3.67 5.81 -7.44
C LEU A 152 -4.25 7.20 -7.64
N GLY A 153 -5.58 7.34 -7.66
CA GLY A 153 -6.26 8.63 -7.78
C GLY A 153 -6.10 9.56 -6.57
N LEU A 154 -6.25 10.86 -6.81
CA LEU A 154 -6.25 11.92 -5.81
C LEU A 154 -7.38 11.74 -4.79
N ASP A 155 -8.57 11.30 -5.24
CA ASP A 155 -9.69 11.01 -4.33
C ASP A 155 -9.31 9.98 -3.26
N HIS A 156 -8.57 8.95 -3.66
CA HIS A 156 -8.09 7.93 -2.73
C HIS A 156 -7.15 8.48 -1.67
N TYR A 157 -6.21 9.35 -2.07
CA TYR A 157 -5.27 9.97 -1.13
C TYR A 157 -6.01 10.86 -0.14
N CYS A 158 -6.99 11.64 -0.59
CA CYS A 158 -7.87 12.41 0.30
C CYS A 158 -8.61 11.51 1.30
N GLY A 159 -9.17 10.40 0.84
CA GLY A 159 -9.84 9.41 1.71
C GLY A 159 -8.89 8.75 2.72
N SER A 160 -7.65 8.45 2.30
CA SER A 160 -6.60 7.92 3.18
C SER A 160 -6.21 8.92 4.27
N VAL A 161 -5.97 10.19 3.91
CA VAL A 161 -5.65 11.25 4.87
C VAL A 161 -6.76 11.39 5.92
N SER A 162 -8.03 11.32 5.52
CA SER A 162 -9.16 11.38 6.47
C SER A 162 -9.15 10.23 7.48
N LYS A 163 -8.78 9.01 7.06
CA LYS A 163 -8.62 7.89 7.99
C LYS A 163 -7.41 8.04 8.91
N ILE A 164 -6.29 8.50 8.37
CA ILE A 164 -5.08 8.81 9.16
C ILE A 164 -5.43 9.83 10.24
N GLU A 165 -6.11 10.91 9.86
CA GLU A 165 -6.59 11.95 10.77
C GLU A 165 -7.46 11.34 11.88
N SER A 166 -8.42 10.48 11.51
CA SER A 166 -9.31 9.82 12.46
C SER A 166 -8.53 8.96 13.46
N TYR A 167 -7.48 8.26 13.00
CA TYR A 167 -6.61 7.46 13.87
C TYR A 167 -5.81 8.34 14.83
N VAL A 168 -5.20 9.42 14.30
CA VAL A 168 -4.41 10.37 15.09
C VAL A 168 -5.25 11.08 16.15
N LYS A 169 -6.49 11.45 15.81
CA LYS A 169 -7.44 12.09 16.73
C LYS A 169 -8.12 11.11 17.70
N GLY A 170 -7.95 9.81 17.53
CA GLY A 170 -8.59 8.77 18.35
C GLY A 170 -10.09 8.60 18.09
N THR A 171 -10.59 9.06 16.94
CA THR A 171 -11.98 8.86 16.50
C THR A 171 -12.14 7.61 15.62
N TYR A 172 -11.03 7.01 15.18
CA TYR A 172 -11.01 5.76 14.43
C TYR A 172 -11.53 4.59 15.28
N LYS A 173 -12.44 3.81 14.69
CA LYS A 173 -13.01 2.60 15.28
C LYS A 173 -12.76 1.43 14.34
N HIS A 174 -12.52 0.26 14.91
CA HIS A 174 -12.35 -0.97 14.16
C HIS A 174 -12.91 -2.16 14.90
N ILE A 175 -13.16 -3.25 14.19
CA ILE A 175 -13.68 -4.49 14.77
C ILE A 175 -12.51 -5.46 15.01
N VAL A 176 -12.47 -6.06 16.20
CA VAL A 176 -11.62 -7.20 16.55
C VAL A 176 -12.52 -8.22 17.25
N ASP A 177 -12.57 -9.44 16.75
CA ASP A 177 -13.40 -10.54 17.30
C ASP A 177 -14.86 -10.13 17.54
N GLY A 178 -15.44 -9.42 16.57
CA GLY A 178 -16.83 -8.94 16.62
C GLY A 178 -17.09 -7.76 17.56
N LYS A 179 -16.05 -7.22 18.22
CA LYS A 179 -16.18 -6.09 19.15
C LYS A 179 -15.56 -4.81 18.57
N ASN A 180 -16.27 -3.70 18.74
CA ASN A 180 -15.74 -2.37 18.42
C ASN A 180 -14.61 -2.02 19.39
N GLN A 181 -13.44 -1.73 18.84
CA GLN A 181 -12.29 -1.19 19.54
C GLN A 181 -12.06 0.26 19.12
N SER A 182 -11.87 1.13 20.11
CA SER A 182 -11.42 2.50 19.93
C SER A 182 -9.90 2.56 19.98
N VAL A 183 -9.35 3.62 19.38
CA VAL A 183 -7.92 3.92 19.42
C VAL A 183 -7.72 5.17 20.26
N GLU A 184 -6.78 5.14 21.21
CA GLU A 184 -6.40 6.35 21.93
C GLU A 184 -5.80 7.39 20.98
N PRO A 185 -6.06 8.71 21.18
CA PRO A 185 -5.42 9.75 20.40
C PRO A 185 -3.89 9.63 20.43
N MET A 186 -3.24 9.91 19.31
CA MET A 186 -1.77 9.78 19.20
C MET A 186 -1.03 10.66 20.20
N SER A 187 -1.56 11.85 20.52
CA SER A 187 -1.01 12.73 21.56
C SER A 187 -0.96 12.08 22.94
N THR A 188 -1.95 11.24 23.27
CA THR A 188 -1.97 10.46 24.51
C THR A 188 -0.98 9.31 24.45
N LYS A 189 -0.94 8.58 23.32
CA LYS A 189 0.01 7.49 23.10
C LYS A 189 1.46 7.95 23.25
N LEU A 190 1.81 9.08 22.64
CA LEU A 190 3.14 9.71 22.73
C LEU A 190 3.49 10.08 24.18
N LYS A 191 2.58 10.75 24.90
CA LYS A 191 2.80 11.13 26.32
C LYS A 191 3.03 9.91 27.22
N LYS A 192 2.29 8.83 26.98
CA LYS A 192 2.40 7.58 27.75
C LYS A 192 3.53 6.67 27.26
N SER A 193 4.10 6.94 26.09
CA SER A 193 4.97 6.01 25.36
C SER A 193 4.37 4.60 25.22
N SER A 194 3.05 4.52 24.96
CA SER A 194 2.29 3.28 24.87
C SER A 194 1.48 3.24 23.58
N TYR A 195 1.68 2.20 22.78
CA TYR A 195 1.12 2.04 21.43
C TYR A 195 0.50 0.66 21.31
N CYS A 196 -0.60 0.55 20.55
CA CYS A 196 -1.29 -0.74 20.38
C CYS A 196 -0.78 -1.53 19.17
N PHE A 197 0.02 -0.92 18.29
CA PHE A 197 0.62 -1.53 17.09
C PHE A 197 -0.39 -2.27 16.21
N THR A 198 -1.64 -1.79 16.24
CA THR A 198 -2.75 -2.33 15.44
C THR A 198 -2.77 -1.74 14.03
N SER A 199 -1.97 -0.70 13.78
CA SER A 199 -1.91 0.10 12.56
C SER A 199 -0.47 0.51 12.28
N TRP A 200 -0.13 0.68 11.00
CA TRP A 200 1.18 1.18 10.59
C TRP A 200 1.46 2.62 11.08
N ILE A 201 0.41 3.37 11.42
CA ILE A 201 0.52 4.72 12.01
C ILE A 201 1.28 4.68 13.34
N ASP A 202 1.05 3.67 14.16
CA ASP A 202 1.80 3.54 15.42
C ASP A 202 3.30 3.35 15.15
N LEU A 203 3.66 2.55 14.13
CA LEU A 203 5.06 2.35 13.73
C LEU A 203 5.68 3.67 13.27
N PHE A 204 4.96 4.44 12.45
CA PHE A 204 5.47 5.71 11.91
C PHE A 204 5.83 6.72 13.01
N PHE A 205 5.06 6.77 14.10
CA PHE A 205 5.30 7.69 15.22
C PHE A 205 6.25 7.15 16.30
N SER A 206 6.48 5.83 16.36
CA SER A 206 7.19 5.19 17.48
C SER A 206 8.44 4.39 17.11
N SER A 207 8.78 4.30 15.82
CA SER A 207 9.93 3.56 15.32
C SER A 207 10.91 4.45 14.55
N ASN A 208 12.15 4.00 14.40
CA ASN A 208 13.11 4.61 13.48
C ASN A 208 12.74 4.17 12.06
N ILE A 209 12.23 5.09 11.25
CA ILE A 209 11.84 4.81 9.87
C ILE A 209 13.04 4.97 8.94
N HIS A 210 13.42 3.88 8.28
CA HIS A 210 14.47 3.84 7.26
C HIS A 210 13.81 3.79 5.89
N ILE A 211 14.00 4.83 5.06
CA ILE A 211 13.30 4.98 3.78
C ILE A 211 14.23 4.58 2.62
N ILE A 212 13.76 3.72 1.71
CA ILE A 212 14.55 3.23 0.56
C ILE A 212 13.68 3.12 -0.69
N GLY A 213 14.18 3.57 -1.84
CA GLY A 213 13.48 3.35 -3.13
C GLY A 213 12.17 4.11 -3.29
N LEU A 214 11.91 5.12 -2.46
CA LEU A 214 10.96 6.19 -2.75
C LEU A 214 11.73 7.35 -3.40
N SER A 215 11.18 7.91 -4.46
CA SER A 215 11.69 9.13 -5.10
C SER A 215 11.35 10.38 -4.29
N LEU A 216 10.24 10.34 -3.53
CA LEU A 216 9.69 11.48 -2.80
C LEU A 216 9.46 12.68 -3.74
N ASP A 217 9.05 12.40 -4.97
CA ASP A 217 8.67 13.41 -5.94
C ASP A 217 7.30 14.02 -5.60
N TYR A 218 6.88 15.06 -6.32
CA TYR A 218 5.62 15.77 -6.02
C TYR A 218 4.37 14.86 -6.06
N SER A 219 4.43 13.75 -6.78
CA SER A 219 3.32 12.81 -6.97
C SER A 219 3.38 11.59 -6.06
N GLU A 220 4.39 11.49 -5.19
CA GLU A 220 4.65 10.38 -4.26
C GLU A 220 4.67 10.84 -2.79
#